data_AF-A0A382A665-F1
#
_entry.id   AF-A0A382A665-F1
#
_cell.length_a   1.000
_cell.length_b   1.000
_cell.length_c   1.000
_cell.angle_alpha   90.00
_cell.angle_beta   90.00
_cell.angle_gamma   90.00
#
_symmetry.space_group_name_H-M   'P 1'
#
loop_
_entity.id
_entity.type
_entity.pdbx_description
1 polymer ?
#
loop_
_entity_poly.entity_id
_entity_poly.type
_entity_poly.pdbx_seq_one_letter_code
_entity_poly.pdbx_strand_id
1 'polypeptide(L)'
;GADGTVLADGRALLVYNHTQRGRSPLNVSVSKDGKAWEAALVLENQPGEYSYPAVIQTSDGNVHVTYTHNRTNIKHVVIDPAKLSTQPIVEGQWPQ
;
A
#
# COMPACT_ATOMS: atom_id res chain seq x y z
N GLY A 1 -10.31 4.79 1.09
CA GLY A 1 -9.85 4.61 2.47
C GLY A 1 -8.37 4.34 2.42
N ALA A 2 -7.68 4.55 3.52
CA ALA A 2 -6.29 4.15 3.68
C ALA A 2 -6.20 3.32 4.97
N ASP A 3 -5.30 2.35 4.98
CA ASP A 3 -4.95 1.60 6.18
C ASP A 3 -3.47 1.26 6.14
N GLY A 4 -2.88 1.02 7.30
CA GLY A 4 -1.44 0.83 7.42
C GLY A 4 -1.04 0.35 8.79
N THR A 5 0.20 -0.12 8.90
CA THR A 5 0.80 -0.59 10.14
C THR A 5 2.24 -0.11 10.26
N VAL A 6 2.72 0.01 11.48
CA VAL A 6 4.16 0.06 11.74
C VAL A 6 4.70 -1.35 11.61
N LEU A 7 5.71 -1.52 10.79
CA LEU A 7 6.41 -2.78 10.59
C LEU A 7 7.32 -3.06 11.79
N ALA A 8 7.64 -4.34 11.99
CA ALA A 8 8.54 -4.80 13.04
C ALA A 8 9.95 -4.16 12.97
N ASP A 9 10.36 -3.68 11.80
CA ASP A 9 11.62 -2.95 11.60
C ASP A 9 11.51 -1.43 11.83
N GLY A 10 10.35 -0.95 12.29
CA GLY A 10 10.09 0.45 12.64
C GLY A 10 9.61 1.32 11.49
N ARG A 11 9.62 0.83 10.24
CA ARG A 11 9.05 1.58 9.10
C ARG A 11 7.51 1.61 9.20
N ALA A 12 6.88 2.71 8.84
CA ALA A 12 5.44 2.73 8.55
C ALA A 12 5.19 2.19 7.14
N LEU A 13 4.17 1.35 6.97
CA LEU A 13 3.65 0.92 5.66
C LEU A 13 2.20 1.37 5.52
N LEU A 14 1.86 1.97 4.38
CA LEU A 14 0.52 2.49 4.08
C LEU A 14 0.01 1.92 2.76
N VAL A 15 -1.24 1.44 2.78
CA VAL A 15 -1.99 1.03 1.59
C VAL A 15 -3.11 2.03 1.34
N TYR A 16 -3.13 2.64 0.16
CA TYR A 16 -4.05 3.72 -0.19
C TYR A 16 -4.19 3.88 -1.70
N ASN A 17 -5.16 4.67 -2.17
CA ASN A 17 -5.22 5.04 -3.57
C ASN A 17 -4.40 6.31 -3.79
N HIS A 18 -3.36 6.26 -4.62
CA HIS A 18 -2.55 7.44 -4.97
C HIS A 18 -3.26 8.28 -6.05
N THR A 19 -4.45 8.77 -5.72
CA THR A 19 -5.25 9.63 -6.58
C THR A 19 -6.20 10.46 -5.72
N GLN A 20 -6.49 11.69 -6.15
CA GLN A 20 -7.51 12.52 -5.51
C GLN A 20 -8.93 12.11 -5.90
N ARG A 21 -9.10 11.34 -6.98
CA ARG A 21 -10.40 10.95 -7.52
C ARG A 21 -10.42 9.47 -7.88
N GLY A 22 -11.51 8.81 -7.50
CA GLY A 22 -11.70 7.39 -7.80
C GLY A 22 -10.99 6.47 -6.80
N ARG A 23 -10.82 5.22 -7.22
CA ARG A 23 -10.39 4.09 -6.38
C ARG A 23 -9.37 3.20 -7.10
N SER A 24 -8.65 3.77 -8.06
CA SER A 24 -7.53 3.15 -8.77
C SER A 24 -6.53 4.25 -9.12
N PRO A 25 -5.21 4.01 -9.00
CA PRO A 25 -4.56 2.77 -8.55
C PRO A 25 -4.73 2.48 -7.05
N LEU A 26 -4.39 1.26 -6.62
CA LEU A 26 -4.17 0.90 -5.21
C LEU A 26 -2.68 0.70 -5.00
N ASN A 27 -2.11 1.45 -4.07
CA ASN A 27 -0.67 1.65 -3.90
C ASN A 27 -0.23 1.25 -2.49
N VAL A 28 1.06 0.91 -2.39
CA VAL A 28 1.77 0.68 -1.12
C VAL A 28 2.95 1.63 -1.03
N SER A 29 3.01 2.42 0.04
CA SER A 29 4.15 3.26 0.37
C SER A 29 4.75 2.87 1.71
N VAL A 30 6.03 3.16 1.89
CA VAL A 30 6.73 3.01 3.17
C VAL A 30 7.38 4.31 3.60
N SER A 31 7.57 4.48 4.90
CA SER A 31 8.26 5.63 5.47
C SER A 31 9.06 5.21 6.71
N LYS A 32 10.22 5.83 6.91
CA LYS A 32 11.04 5.63 8.12
C LYS A 32 10.67 6.56 9.26
N ASP A 33 9.97 7.66 8.97
CA ASP A 33 9.71 8.75 9.90
C ASP A 33 8.25 9.26 9.89
N GLY A 34 7.39 8.67 9.05
CA GLY A 34 6.01 9.08 8.82
C GLY A 34 5.85 10.39 8.04
N LYS A 35 6.95 11.02 7.59
CA LYS A 35 6.96 12.32 6.91
C LYS A 35 7.42 12.20 5.46
N ALA A 36 8.57 11.56 5.25
CA ALA A 36 9.09 11.27 3.93
C ALA A 36 8.63 9.87 3.51
N TRP A 37 7.89 9.79 2.40
CA TRP A 37 7.30 8.56 1.91
C TRP A 37 7.97 8.11 0.62
N GLU A 38 8.18 6.80 0.50
CA GLU A 38 8.69 6.15 -0.69
C GLU A 38 7.60 5.27 -1.31
N ALA A 39 7.47 5.32 -2.62
CA ALA A 39 6.65 4.41 -3.41
C ALA A 39 7.29 3.01 -3.39
N ALA A 40 6.51 1.99 -3.03
CA ALA A 40 7.03 0.63 -2.85
C ALA A 40 6.40 -0.38 -3.82
N LEU A 41 5.08 -0.33 -4.01
CA LEU A 41 4.36 -1.28 -4.86
C LEU A 41 3.06 -0.69 -5.37
N VAL A 42 2.63 -1.10 -6.56
CA VAL A 42 1.27 -0.86 -7.06
C VAL A 42 0.54 -2.21 -7.07
N LEU A 43 -0.44 -2.37 -6.19
CA LEU A 43 -1.23 -3.61 -6.09
C LEU A 43 -2.18 -3.75 -7.29
N GLU A 44 -2.76 -2.63 -7.72
CA GLU A 44 -3.71 -2.57 -8.82
C GLU A 44 -3.50 -1.29 -9.62
N ASN A 45 -3.40 -1.41 -10.95
CA ASN A 45 -3.17 -0.28 -11.86
C ASN A 45 -4.15 -0.25 -13.05
N GLN A 46 -5.20 -1.06 -13.02
CA GLN A 46 -6.22 -1.11 -14.07
C GLN A 46 -7.42 -0.23 -13.70
N PRO A 47 -8.25 0.21 -14.65
CA PRO A 47 -9.53 0.83 -14.34
C PRO A 47 -10.38 -0.09 -13.45
N GLY A 48 -10.88 0.43 -12.32
CA GLY A 48 -11.64 -0.37 -11.37
C GLY A 48 -11.88 0.34 -10.05
N GLU A 49 -12.53 -0.37 -9.13
CA GLU A 49 -12.74 0.08 -7.75
C GLU A 49 -12.01 -0.82 -6.76
N TYR A 50 -10.87 -0.36 -6.25
CA TYR A 50 -10.06 -1.05 -5.26
C TYR A 50 -10.06 -0.24 -3.96
N SER A 51 -10.80 -0.72 -2.97
CA SER A 51 -11.20 0.09 -1.81
C SER A 51 -11.11 -0.65 -0.49
N TYR A 52 -11.12 0.13 0.59
CA TYR A 52 -11.21 -0.37 1.97
C TYR A 52 -10.10 -1.39 2.30
N PRO A 53 -8.82 -0.99 2.18
CA PRO A 53 -7.74 -1.86 2.60
C PRO A 53 -7.84 -2.14 4.11
N ALA A 54 -7.46 -3.35 4.50
CA ALA A 54 -7.12 -3.71 5.87
C ALA A 54 -5.72 -4.35 5.87
N VAL A 55 -4.83 -3.88 6.75
CA VAL A 55 -3.39 -4.17 6.71
C VAL A 55 -2.93 -4.66 8.08
N ILE A 56 -2.29 -5.83 8.12
CA ILE A 56 -1.60 -6.34 9.31
C ILE A 56 -0.23 -6.90 8.94
N GLN A 57 0.73 -6.84 9.86
CA GLN A 57 1.94 -7.64 9.76
C GLN A 57 1.83 -8.84 10.71
N THR A 58 2.08 -10.04 10.19
CA THR A 58 2.06 -11.29 10.95
C THR A 58 3.44 -11.60 11.54
N SER A 59 3.49 -12.55 12.49
CA SER A 59 4.71 -12.90 13.22
C SER A 59 5.80 -13.55 12.35
N ASP A 60 5.46 -14.00 11.15
CA ASP A 60 6.41 -14.47 10.14
C ASP A 60 7.10 -13.31 9.37
N GLY A 61 6.75 -12.07 9.70
CA GLY A 61 7.31 -10.85 9.12
C GLY A 61 6.61 -10.37 7.85
N ASN A 62 5.68 -11.14 7.29
CA ASN A 62 4.94 -10.75 6.09
C ASN A 62 3.80 -9.78 6.42
N VAL A 63 3.46 -8.94 5.44
CA VAL A 63 2.33 -8.01 5.52
C VAL A 63 1.17 -8.59 4.72
N HIS A 64 0.06 -8.81 5.40
CA HIS A 64 -1.19 -9.26 4.81
C HIS A 64 -2.08 -8.06 4.54
N VAL A 65 -2.57 -7.95 3.31
CA VAL A 65 -3.48 -6.89 2.89
C VAL A 65 -4.72 -7.50 2.30
N THR A 66 -5.88 -7.08 2.79
CA THR A 66 -7.18 -7.39 2.16
C THR A 66 -7.82 -6.12 1.66
N TYR A 67 -8.60 -6.19 0.58
CA TYR A 67 -9.33 -5.04 0.04
C TYR A 67 -10.51 -5.50 -0.80
N THR A 68 -11.50 -4.63 -0.93
CA THR A 68 -12.61 -4.80 -1.87
C THR A 68 -12.12 -4.60 -3.29
N HIS A 69 -12.37 -5.58 -4.17
CA HIS A 69 -12.04 -5.53 -5.58
C HIS A 69 -13.33 -5.47 -6.42
N ASN A 70 -13.52 -4.34 -7.11
CA ASN A 70 -14.70 -4.01 -7.92
C ASN A 70 -16.05 -4.19 -7.20
N ARG A 71 -16.08 -4.11 -5.86
CA ARG A 71 -17.28 -4.38 -5.01
C ARG A 71 -17.94 -5.73 -5.23
N THR A 72 -17.21 -6.71 -5.77
CA THR A 72 -17.74 -8.05 -6.05
C THR A 72 -17.08 -9.12 -5.19
N ASN A 73 -15.84 -8.87 -4.75
CA ASN A 73 -15.07 -9.79 -3.93
C ASN A 73 -14.09 -9.04 -3.02
N ILE A 74 -13.55 -9.78 -2.05
CA ILE A 74 -12.40 -9.35 -1.26
C ILE A 74 -11.17 -10.07 -1.82
N LYS A 75 -10.16 -9.32 -2.21
CA LYS A 75 -8.85 -9.84 -2.61
C LYS A 75 -7.90 -9.80 -1.42
N HIS A 76 -7.07 -10.83 -1.29
CA HIS A 76 -6.01 -10.94 -0.29
C HIS A 76 -4.67 -11.03 -1.00
N VAL A 77 -3.70 -10.25 -0.52
CA VAL A 77 -2.31 -10.29 -0.98
C VAL A 77 -1.36 -10.37 0.22
N VAL A 78 -0.23 -11.03 0.01
CA VAL A 78 0.85 -11.14 1.00
C VAL A 78 2.08 -10.48 0.42
N ILE A 79 2.69 -9.59 1.19
CA ILE A 79 3.86 -8.80 0.81
C ILE A 79 4.99 -9.16 1.76
N ASP A 80 6.15 -9.50 1.21
CA ASP A 80 7.39 -9.59 1.96
C ASP A 80 8.02 -8.18 2.02
N PRO A 81 7.95 -7.47 3.16
CA PRO A 81 8.42 -6.09 3.26
C PRO A 81 9.94 -5.95 3.17
N ALA A 82 10.70 -7.05 3.29
CA ALA A 82 12.15 -7.04 3.13
C ALA A 82 12.58 -7.04 1.66
N LYS A 83 11.67 -7.43 0.74
CA LYS A 83 11.92 -7.47 -0.71
C LYS A 83 11.44 -6.22 -1.47
N LEU A 84 10.89 -5.24 -0.77
CA LEU A 84 10.41 -4.00 -1.39
C LEU A 84 11.59 -3.18 -1.92
N SER A 85 11.59 -2.91 -3.23
CA SER A 85 12.41 -1.87 -3.84
C SER A 85 11.60 -0.58 -3.87
N THR A 86 12.17 0.50 -3.37
CA THR A 86 11.44 1.75 -3.15
C THR A 86 12.05 2.91 -3.92
N GLN A 87 11.22 3.91 -4.22
CA GLN A 87 11.63 5.17 -4.85
C GLN A 87 10.98 6.36 -4.12
N PRO A 88 11.68 7.48 -3.92
CA PRO A 88 11.11 8.64 -3.25
C PRO A 88 9.86 9.19 -3.95
N ILE A 89 8.83 9.55 -3.19
CA ILE A 89 7.70 10.34 -3.70
C ILE A 89 8.11 11.81 -3.62
N VAL A 90 8.34 12.44 -4.77
CA VAL A 90 8.78 13.83 -4.87
C VAL A 90 7.59 14.70 -5.21
N GLU A 91 7.37 15.79 -4.47
CA GLU A 91 6.25 16.73 -4.69
C GLU A 91 4.88 16.04 -4.76
N GLY A 92 4.72 14.96 -3.98
CA GLY A 92 3.49 14.18 -3.93
C GLY A 92 3.21 13.35 -5.19
N GLN A 93 4.16 13.22 -6.11
CA GLN A 93 4.01 12.45 -7.35
C GLN A 93 4.54 11.01 -7.18
N TRP A 94 3.73 10.04 -7.60
CA TRP A 94 4.20 8.67 -7.76
C TRP A 94 5.26 8.58 -8.87
N PRO A 95 6.38 7.87 -8.68
CA PRO A 95 7.38 7.70 -9.72
C PRO A 95 6.83 6.92 -10.91
N GLN A 96 7.27 7.28 -12.13
CA GLN A 96 6.89 6.63 -13.40
C GLN A 96 7.70 5.38 -13.68
#